data_AF-A0A6N8V3Y9-F1
#
_entry.id   AF-A0A6N8V3Y9-F1
#
_cell.length_a   1.000
_cell.length_b   1.000
_cell.length_c   1.000
_cell.angle_alpha   90.00
_cell.angle_beta   90.00
_cell.angle_gamma   90.00
#
_symmetry.space_group_name_H-M   'P 1'
#
loop_
_entity.id
_entity.type
_entity.pdbx_description
1 polymer ?
#
loop_
_entity_poly.entity_id
_entity_poly.type
_entity_poly.pdbx_seq_one_letter_code
_entity_poly.pdbx_strand_id
1 'polypeptide(L)'
;MKILRALSGLLVLFVATTAQGAGQVIAGPDGPVEFIGLERWGAQDLFDAIQAIDPDRPFHACAIVMREDLGFADAAAIRTMDVLTRGDYTIMIGVEDSARVRHRPTGDETVAVPESWQNLSAVAGDDPRTLNAIEIALPSRGGFLDRILRTSRRSGQRMGVDPGTLDQAWDVIDSADSEEDRRLAHEVLAKDSLWSARTVATLVLGNFGDDATTWHALAGSLIDPHARVSSAARSVLKRLIKHRKDPVDWSGARTHLVALLDGTNAFAFREILRIMVATDIDPDFGRQLIRESPELLLAHVGAVHETAREPALDFLKAVSGEDFGADVEAWTAWINGLGAVG
;
A
#
# COMPACT_ATOMS: atom_id res chain seq x y z
N MET A 1 2.93 68.05 4.14
CA MET A 1 2.25 67.15 5.11
C MET A 1 1.76 65.90 4.40
N LYS A 2 2.51 64.80 4.48
CA LYS A 2 2.02 63.44 4.15
C LYS A 2 2.59 62.50 5.21
N ILE A 3 1.69 61.88 5.98
CA ILE A 3 1.98 61.05 7.14
C ILE A 3 2.30 59.64 6.63
N LEU A 4 3.54 59.18 6.82
CA LEU A 4 3.89 57.76 6.69
C LEU A 4 3.45 57.04 7.98
N ARG A 5 2.54 56.08 7.85
CA ARG A 5 2.24 55.11 8.91
C ARG A 5 3.14 53.90 8.71
N ALA A 6 4.11 53.73 9.62
CA ALA A 6 4.84 52.48 9.78
C ALA A 6 3.95 51.50 10.56
N LEU A 7 3.53 50.42 9.91
CA LEU A 7 2.92 49.26 10.56
C LEU A 7 4.05 48.28 10.87
N SER A 8 4.50 48.28 12.12
CA SER A 8 5.36 47.23 12.67
C SER A 8 4.51 45.97 12.86
N GLY A 9 4.56 45.07 11.87
CA GLY A 9 4.02 43.73 11.97
C GLY A 9 4.88 42.90 12.92
N LEU A 10 4.33 42.58 14.08
CA LEU A 10 4.90 41.63 15.03
C LEU A 10 4.83 40.23 14.41
N LEU A 11 5.95 39.72 13.93
CA LEU A 11 6.07 38.34 13.44
C LEU A 11 6.15 37.42 14.68
N VAL A 12 5.03 36.80 15.05
CA VAL A 12 5.02 35.75 16.09
C VAL A 12 5.52 34.47 15.43
N LEU A 13 6.80 34.17 15.62
CA LEU A 13 7.38 32.86 15.34
C LEU A 13 6.89 31.87 16.41
N PHE A 14 5.81 31.15 16.12
CA PHE A 14 5.49 29.93 16.84
C PHE A 14 6.53 28.88 16.44
N VAL A 15 7.54 28.68 17.28
CA VAL A 15 8.37 27.48 17.23
C VAL A 15 7.53 26.37 17.87
N ALA A 16 6.64 25.78 17.07
CA ALA A 16 6.04 24.51 17.44
C ALA A 16 7.16 23.47 17.43
N THR A 17 7.51 22.94 18.59
CA THR A 17 8.30 21.71 18.68
C THR A 17 7.44 20.60 18.10
N THR A 18 7.49 20.43 16.79
CA THR A 18 6.83 19.32 16.10
C THR A 18 7.48 18.05 16.64
N ALA A 19 6.69 17.21 17.30
CA ALA A 19 7.13 15.89 17.69
C ALA A 19 7.73 15.18 16.46
N GLN A 20 8.97 14.70 16.57
CA GLN A 20 9.59 13.87 15.55
C GLN A 20 8.67 12.67 15.30
N GLY A 21 8.26 12.46 14.04
CA GLY A 21 7.37 11.38 13.62
C GLY A 21 5.93 11.79 13.24
N ALA A 22 5.46 12.99 13.58
CA ALA A 22 4.18 13.48 13.07
C ALA A 22 4.27 13.86 11.57
N GLY A 23 3.13 13.83 10.87
CA GLY A 23 3.07 14.24 9.46
C GLY A 23 3.52 15.69 9.28
N GLN A 24 4.48 15.91 8.39
CA GLN A 24 5.03 17.24 8.12
C GLN A 24 4.55 17.72 6.74
N VAL A 25 3.79 18.80 6.70
CA VAL A 25 3.21 19.34 5.47
C VAL A 25 3.96 20.57 5.01
N ILE A 26 4.31 20.60 3.72
CA ILE A 26 4.91 21.75 3.05
C ILE A 26 4.12 22.10 1.79
N ALA A 27 4.29 23.33 1.30
CA ALA A 27 3.71 23.74 0.04
C ALA A 27 4.54 23.19 -1.14
N GLY A 28 3.91 22.40 -2.01
CA GLY A 28 4.50 21.93 -3.26
C GLY A 28 3.94 22.66 -4.50
N PRO A 29 4.52 22.40 -5.69
CA PRO A 29 4.14 23.07 -6.93
C PRO A 29 2.71 22.74 -7.39
N ASP A 30 2.27 21.50 -7.19
CA ASP A 30 0.93 21.02 -7.59
C ASP A 30 -0.10 21.07 -6.45
N GLY A 31 0.36 21.38 -5.23
CA GLY A 31 -0.43 21.32 -4.01
C GLY A 31 0.41 20.94 -2.79
N PRO A 32 -0.19 20.80 -1.60
CA PRO A 32 0.54 20.42 -0.41
C PRO A 32 1.18 19.03 -0.54
N VAL A 33 2.36 18.88 0.04
CA VAL A 33 3.08 17.61 0.17
C VAL A 33 3.25 17.30 1.64
N GLU A 34 2.74 16.15 2.07
CA GLU A 34 2.88 15.65 3.42
C GLU A 34 3.91 14.52 3.47
N PHE A 35 4.83 14.58 4.43
CA PHE A 35 5.80 13.53 4.68
C PHE A 35 5.46 12.80 5.97
N ILE A 36 5.45 11.47 5.91
CA ILE A 36 5.14 10.56 7.01
C ILE A 36 6.31 9.59 7.20
N GLY A 37 6.67 9.31 8.46
CA GLY A 37 7.68 8.32 8.81
C GLY A 37 9.13 8.80 8.71
N LEU A 38 9.36 10.12 8.63
CA LEU A 38 10.71 10.67 8.64
C LEU A 38 11.33 10.58 10.05
N GLU A 39 12.57 10.10 10.11
CA GLU A 39 13.33 9.93 11.35
C GLU A 39 14.54 10.87 11.39
N ARG A 40 15.37 10.86 10.34
CA ARG A 40 16.57 11.72 10.24
C ARG A 40 16.33 12.93 9.36
N TRP A 41 15.42 12.83 8.40
CA TRP A 41 15.13 13.92 7.46
C TRP A 41 14.09 14.90 8.03
N GLY A 42 14.31 16.20 7.82
CA GLY A 42 13.25 17.20 7.88
C GLY A 42 12.47 17.22 6.56
N ALA A 43 11.16 17.52 6.59
CA ALA A 43 10.35 17.54 5.38
C ALA A 43 10.83 18.55 4.33
N GLN A 44 11.25 19.75 4.77
CA GLN A 44 11.80 20.76 3.85
C GLN A 44 13.13 20.30 3.25
N ASP A 45 14.04 19.76 4.06
CA ASP A 45 15.34 19.27 3.60
C ASP A 45 15.17 18.14 2.57
N LEU A 46 14.24 17.21 2.82
CA LEU A 46 13.92 16.13 1.91
C LEU A 46 13.30 16.64 0.61
N PHE A 47 12.37 17.60 0.69
CA PHE A 47 11.77 18.21 -0.49
C PHE A 47 12.81 18.91 -1.36
N ASP A 48 13.68 19.72 -0.75
CA ASP A 48 14.75 20.43 -1.44
C ASP A 48 15.74 19.44 -2.07
N ALA A 49 16.06 18.34 -1.38
CA ALA A 49 16.92 17.28 -1.91
C ALA A 49 16.29 16.58 -3.13
N ILE A 50 15.00 16.23 -3.07
CA ILE A 50 14.27 15.65 -4.21
C ILE A 50 14.30 16.60 -5.41
N GLN A 51 14.02 17.89 -5.19
CA GLN A 51 14.00 18.90 -6.25
C GLN A 51 15.39 19.18 -6.83
N ALA A 52 16.45 19.05 -6.03
CA ALA A 52 17.82 19.20 -6.52
C ALA A 52 18.24 18.02 -7.42
N ILE A 53 17.72 16.82 -7.17
CA ILE A 53 18.03 15.61 -7.95
C ILE A 53 17.19 15.54 -9.23
N ASP A 54 15.88 15.75 -9.13
CA ASP A 54 14.96 15.64 -10.27
C ASP A 54 13.86 16.73 -10.22
N PRO A 55 14.18 17.96 -10.66
CA PRO A 55 13.28 19.12 -10.53
C PRO A 55 12.02 19.03 -11.38
N ASP A 56 12.06 18.31 -12.50
CA ASP A 56 10.94 18.22 -13.44
C ASP A 56 9.98 17.07 -13.10
N ARG A 57 10.36 16.17 -12.19
CA ARG A 57 9.52 15.04 -11.79
C ARG A 57 8.43 15.50 -10.82
N PRO A 58 7.16 15.15 -11.09
CA PRO A 58 6.09 15.45 -10.15
C PRO A 58 6.26 14.61 -8.87
N PHE A 59 5.98 15.20 -7.71
CA PHE A 59 6.25 14.58 -6.40
C PHE A 59 5.63 13.21 -6.19
N HIS A 60 4.43 12.97 -6.74
CA HIS A 60 3.77 11.67 -6.66
C HIS A 60 4.53 10.53 -7.38
N ALA A 61 5.58 10.86 -8.15
CA ALA A 61 6.48 9.92 -8.81
C ALA A 61 7.89 9.90 -8.17
N CYS A 62 8.13 10.63 -7.08
CA CYS A 62 9.47 10.79 -6.48
C CYS A 62 9.84 9.72 -5.43
N ALA A 63 8.96 8.76 -5.14
CA ALA A 63 9.30 7.65 -4.23
C ALA A 63 10.54 6.86 -4.69
N ILE A 64 10.77 6.77 -6.00
CA ILE A 64 11.97 6.13 -6.54
C ILE A 64 13.25 6.93 -6.24
N VAL A 65 13.20 8.26 -6.31
CA VAL A 65 14.34 9.14 -5.93
C VAL A 65 14.70 8.95 -4.46
N MET A 66 13.69 8.82 -3.59
CA MET A 66 13.92 8.54 -2.17
C MET A 66 14.69 7.22 -1.96
N ARG A 67 14.32 6.16 -2.70
CA ARG A 67 14.95 4.84 -2.56
C ARG A 67 16.33 4.75 -3.23
N GLU A 68 16.44 5.24 -4.46
CA GLU A 68 17.63 5.04 -5.28
C GLU A 68 18.73 6.07 -4.98
N ASP A 69 18.37 7.32 -4.68
CA ASP A 69 19.33 8.42 -4.54
C ASP A 69 19.50 8.92 -3.09
N LEU A 70 18.45 8.83 -2.27
CA LEU A 70 18.46 9.36 -0.89
C LEU A 70 18.57 8.27 0.19
N GLY A 71 18.66 7.00 -0.22
CA GLY A 71 18.96 5.88 0.67
C GLY A 71 17.84 5.48 1.62
N PHE A 72 16.58 5.80 1.30
CA PHE A 72 15.44 5.23 2.01
C PHE A 72 15.34 3.73 1.72
N ALA A 73 15.13 2.93 2.75
CA ALA A 73 14.96 1.49 2.62
C ALA A 73 13.67 1.13 1.84
N ASP A 74 12.60 1.89 2.08
CA ASP A 74 11.43 1.90 1.21
C ASP A 74 10.77 3.30 1.23
N ALA A 75 9.99 3.59 0.19
CA ALA A 75 9.24 4.82 0.08
C ALA A 75 8.00 4.64 -0.79
N ALA A 76 6.99 5.45 -0.51
CA ALA A 76 5.77 5.51 -1.29
C ALA A 76 5.35 6.97 -1.52
N ALA A 77 4.74 7.20 -2.67
CA ALA A 77 4.16 8.48 -3.03
C ALA A 77 2.74 8.24 -3.51
N ILE A 78 1.78 8.92 -2.88
CA ILE A 78 0.36 8.74 -3.14
C ILE A 78 -0.23 10.11 -3.45
N ARG A 79 -0.67 10.28 -4.70
CA ARG A 79 -1.51 11.40 -5.08
C ARG A 79 -2.95 11.13 -4.64
N THR A 80 -3.53 12.08 -3.91
CA THR A 80 -4.93 12.11 -3.54
C THR A 80 -5.50 13.49 -3.87
N MET A 81 -6.82 13.61 -3.82
CA MET A 81 -7.50 14.91 -3.89
C MET A 81 -7.83 15.35 -2.47
N ASP A 82 -7.55 16.61 -2.16
CA ASP A 82 -8.01 17.24 -0.93
C ASP A 82 -9.51 17.57 -1.08
N VAL A 83 -10.34 17.06 -0.16
CA VAL A 83 -11.80 17.16 -0.27
C VAL A 83 -12.30 18.61 -0.13
N LEU A 84 -11.60 19.43 0.66
CA LEU A 84 -12.01 20.80 0.98
C LEU A 84 -11.64 21.76 -0.14
N THR A 85 -10.44 21.63 -0.68
CA THR A 85 -9.89 22.52 -1.71
C THR A 85 -10.13 22.00 -3.12
N ARG A 86 -10.45 20.71 -3.27
CA ARG A 86 -10.46 19.97 -4.55
C ARG A 86 -9.13 20.06 -5.31
N GLY A 87 -8.04 20.42 -4.61
CA GLY A 87 -6.69 20.45 -5.14
C GLY A 87 -6.03 19.08 -5.06
N ASP A 88 -4.91 18.93 -5.75
CA ASP A 88 -4.03 17.78 -5.57
C ASP A 88 -3.35 17.85 -4.20
N TYR A 89 -3.17 16.69 -3.60
CA TYR A 89 -2.43 16.51 -2.36
C TYR A 89 -1.53 15.30 -2.51
N THR A 90 -0.26 15.43 -2.12
CA THR A 90 0.70 14.31 -2.22
C THR A 90 1.09 13.85 -0.84
N ILE A 91 0.92 12.57 -0.56
CA ILE A 91 1.41 11.92 0.67
C ILE A 91 2.68 11.14 0.29
N MET A 92 3.80 11.50 0.90
CA MET A 92 5.09 10.84 0.81
C MET A 92 5.31 10.05 2.10
N ILE A 93 5.56 8.76 1.99
CA ILE A 93 5.86 7.89 3.13
C ILE A 93 7.30 7.42 2.97
N GLY A 94 8.12 7.62 3.99
CA GLY A 94 9.52 7.17 4.01
C GLY A 94 9.76 6.14 5.10
N VAL A 95 10.56 5.13 4.78
CA VAL A 95 11.12 4.17 5.75
C VAL A 95 12.64 4.22 5.61
N GLU A 96 13.31 4.80 6.60
CA GLU A 96 14.74 5.09 6.52
C GLU A 96 15.62 3.91 6.96
N ASP A 97 15.18 3.15 7.96
CA ASP A 97 15.95 2.03 8.50
C ASP A 97 15.74 0.75 7.67
N SER A 98 16.81 0.28 7.03
CA SER A 98 16.83 -0.97 6.27
C SER A 98 16.53 -2.22 7.09
N ALA A 99 16.75 -2.22 8.41
CA ALA A 99 16.43 -3.37 9.26
C ALA A 99 14.91 -3.62 9.38
N ARG A 100 14.09 -2.59 9.09
CA ARG A 100 12.63 -2.66 9.12
C ARG A 100 12.03 -3.24 7.83
N VAL A 101 12.74 -3.11 6.70
CA VAL A 101 12.26 -3.57 5.40
C VAL A 101 12.68 -5.02 5.17
N ARG A 102 11.69 -5.92 5.18
CA ARG A 102 11.87 -7.37 5.13
C ARG A 102 11.00 -7.97 4.03
N HIS A 103 11.54 -8.00 2.82
CA HIS A 103 10.90 -8.69 1.70
C HIS A 103 10.80 -10.20 1.96
N ARG A 104 9.76 -10.84 1.41
CA ARG A 104 9.72 -12.31 1.38
C ARG A 104 10.86 -12.84 0.49
N PRO A 105 11.38 -14.05 0.77
CA PRO A 105 12.30 -14.70 -0.15
C PRO A 105 11.59 -14.99 -1.48
N THR A 106 12.33 -14.81 -2.57
CA THR A 106 11.99 -15.36 -3.88
C THR A 106 12.58 -16.75 -3.97
N GLY A 107 11.79 -17.71 -4.46
CA GLY A 107 12.35 -19.01 -4.79
C GLY A 107 13.29 -18.93 -6.00
N ASP A 108 14.03 -20.00 -6.21
CA ASP A 108 15.05 -20.17 -7.25
C ASP A 108 14.66 -21.21 -8.31
N GLU A 109 13.44 -21.73 -8.24
CA GLU A 109 12.92 -22.76 -9.14
C GLU A 109 12.10 -22.14 -10.29
N THR A 110 11.76 -22.98 -11.27
CA THR A 110 10.69 -22.72 -12.23
C THR A 110 9.64 -23.80 -12.03
N VAL A 111 8.47 -23.42 -11.54
CA VAL A 111 7.38 -24.32 -11.25
C VAL A 111 6.63 -24.59 -12.55
N ALA A 112 6.38 -25.87 -12.86
CA ALA A 112 5.59 -26.23 -14.03
C ALA A 112 4.13 -25.81 -13.82
N VAL A 113 3.61 -24.96 -14.71
CA VAL A 113 2.21 -24.50 -14.70
C VAL A 113 1.51 -24.87 -16.01
N PRO A 114 0.16 -24.95 -16.04
CA PRO A 114 -0.59 -25.18 -17.27
C PRO A 114 -0.23 -24.19 -18.39
N GLU A 115 -0.32 -24.63 -19.65
CA GLU A 115 0.00 -23.80 -20.83
C GLU A 115 -0.76 -22.46 -20.83
N SER A 116 -2.01 -22.45 -20.36
CA SER A 116 -2.80 -21.23 -20.21
C SER A 116 -2.16 -20.20 -19.26
N TRP A 117 -1.59 -20.64 -18.15
CA TRP A 117 -0.88 -19.78 -17.20
C TRP A 117 0.46 -19.32 -17.77
N GLN A 118 1.16 -20.20 -18.50
CA GLN A 118 2.41 -19.83 -19.19
C GLN A 118 2.17 -18.73 -20.21
N ASN A 119 1.12 -18.86 -21.02
CA ASN A 119 0.74 -17.86 -22.01
C ASN A 119 0.40 -16.52 -21.35
N LEU A 120 -0.36 -16.54 -20.25
CA LEU A 120 -0.66 -15.31 -19.50
C LEU A 120 0.60 -14.71 -18.84
N SER A 121 1.50 -15.54 -18.35
CA SER A 121 2.79 -15.11 -17.78
C SER A 121 3.70 -14.50 -18.86
N ALA A 122 3.70 -15.03 -20.07
CA ALA A 122 4.42 -14.45 -21.21
C ALA A 122 3.84 -13.08 -21.59
N VAL A 123 2.51 -12.97 -21.68
CA VAL A 123 1.83 -11.68 -21.90
C VAL A 123 2.17 -10.68 -20.80
N ALA A 124 2.23 -11.13 -19.54
CA ALA A 124 2.65 -10.31 -18.41
C ALA A 124 4.08 -9.77 -18.54
N GLY A 125 5.00 -10.59 -19.06
CA GLY A 125 6.39 -10.19 -19.31
C GLY A 125 6.54 -9.22 -20.50
N ASP A 126 5.83 -9.49 -21.60
CA ASP A 126 5.97 -8.74 -22.86
C ASP A 126 5.15 -7.43 -22.88
N ASP A 127 3.96 -7.43 -22.27
CA ASP A 127 3.07 -6.28 -22.22
C ASP A 127 2.49 -6.05 -20.79
N PRO A 128 3.27 -5.40 -19.91
CA PRO A 128 2.84 -5.16 -18.53
C PRO A 128 1.59 -4.26 -18.41
N ARG A 129 1.16 -3.61 -19.51
CA ARG A 129 -0.08 -2.81 -19.55
C ARG A 129 -1.33 -3.68 -19.45
N THR A 130 -1.31 -4.89 -20.02
CA THR A 130 -2.44 -5.82 -19.94
C THR A 130 -2.70 -6.22 -18.48
N LEU A 131 -1.65 -6.61 -17.74
CA LEU A 131 -1.77 -6.87 -16.30
C LEU A 131 -2.22 -5.64 -15.52
N ASN A 132 -1.68 -4.46 -15.83
CA ASN A 132 -2.11 -3.23 -15.18
C ASN A 132 -3.62 -2.97 -15.37
N ALA A 133 -4.16 -3.26 -16.57
CA ALA A 133 -5.59 -3.14 -16.82
C ALA A 133 -6.41 -4.17 -16.02
N ILE A 134 -5.94 -5.41 -15.91
CA ILE A 134 -6.54 -6.45 -15.06
C ILE A 134 -6.55 -5.97 -13.60
N GLU A 135 -5.42 -5.53 -13.07
CA GLU A 135 -5.28 -5.05 -11.69
C GLU A 135 -6.20 -3.86 -11.37
N ILE A 136 -6.38 -2.93 -12.32
CA ILE A 136 -7.28 -1.78 -12.18
C ILE A 136 -8.74 -2.22 -12.20
N ALA A 137 -9.10 -3.17 -13.06
CA ALA A 137 -10.48 -3.64 -13.20
C ALA A 137 -10.90 -4.65 -12.14
N LEU A 138 -9.95 -5.40 -11.56
CA LEU A 138 -10.21 -6.50 -10.65
C LEU A 138 -11.08 -6.12 -9.44
N PRO A 139 -10.86 -4.98 -8.74
CA PRO A 139 -11.73 -4.57 -7.63
C PRO A 139 -13.17 -4.27 -8.05
N SER A 140 -13.42 -4.07 -9.35
CA SER A 140 -14.73 -3.75 -9.93
C SER A 140 -15.17 -4.79 -10.95
N ARG A 141 -14.68 -6.03 -10.84
CA ARG A 141 -15.00 -7.13 -11.76
C ARG A 141 -16.52 -7.36 -11.84
N GLY A 142 -17.05 -7.52 -13.06
CA GLY A 142 -18.49 -7.52 -13.35
C GLY A 142 -19.17 -6.14 -13.29
N GLY A 143 -18.44 -5.10 -12.88
CA GLY A 143 -18.92 -3.73 -12.71
C GLY A 143 -18.82 -2.89 -13.99
N PHE A 144 -18.94 -1.57 -13.83
CA PHE A 144 -18.91 -0.63 -14.95
C PHE A 144 -17.53 -0.55 -15.62
N LEU A 145 -16.46 -0.45 -14.84
CA LEU A 145 -15.09 -0.34 -15.36
C LEU A 145 -14.68 -1.60 -16.13
N ASP A 146 -14.87 -2.78 -15.55
CA ASP A 146 -14.61 -4.06 -16.22
C ASP A 146 -15.38 -4.17 -17.55
N ARG A 147 -16.69 -3.84 -17.55
CA ARG A 147 -17.49 -3.80 -18.78
C ARG A 147 -16.95 -2.81 -19.80
N ILE A 148 -16.50 -1.62 -19.40
CA ILE A 148 -15.89 -0.66 -20.33
C ILE A 148 -14.63 -1.25 -20.95
N LEU A 149 -13.75 -1.85 -20.15
CA LEU A 149 -12.49 -2.36 -20.68
C LEU A 149 -12.70 -3.48 -21.69
N ARG A 150 -13.67 -4.37 -21.43
CA ARG A 150 -14.01 -5.48 -22.33
C ARG A 150 -14.76 -5.03 -23.59
N THR A 151 -15.72 -4.11 -23.44
CA THR A 151 -16.62 -3.75 -24.57
C THR A 151 -16.15 -2.54 -25.39
N SER A 152 -15.38 -1.63 -24.78
CA SER A 152 -14.94 -0.40 -25.45
C SER A 152 -13.55 -0.57 -26.05
N ARG A 153 -13.51 -0.92 -27.34
CA ARG A 153 -12.28 -0.90 -28.15
C ARG A 153 -11.53 0.44 -28.03
N ARG A 154 -12.24 1.57 -27.90
CA ARG A 154 -11.63 2.90 -27.71
C ARG A 154 -10.96 3.06 -26.34
N SER A 155 -11.52 2.46 -25.29
CA SER A 155 -10.94 2.54 -23.94
C SER A 155 -9.72 1.62 -23.82
N GLY A 156 -9.80 0.39 -24.35
CA GLY A 156 -8.64 -0.49 -24.47
C GLY A 156 -7.50 0.15 -25.27
N GLN A 157 -7.80 0.75 -26.44
CA GLN A 157 -6.82 1.48 -27.26
C GLN A 157 -6.15 2.65 -26.53
N ARG A 158 -6.89 3.42 -25.71
CA ARG A 158 -6.30 4.51 -24.91
C ARG A 158 -5.30 4.02 -23.87
N MET A 159 -5.51 2.82 -23.35
CA MET A 159 -4.58 2.17 -22.41
C MET A 159 -3.53 1.31 -23.11
N GLY A 160 -3.60 1.19 -24.43
CA GLY A 160 -2.73 0.32 -25.23
C GLY A 160 -2.94 -1.17 -24.98
N VAL A 161 -4.12 -1.57 -24.49
CA VAL A 161 -4.47 -2.97 -24.20
C VAL A 161 -5.44 -3.48 -25.26
N ASP A 162 -5.13 -4.63 -25.84
CA ASP A 162 -6.03 -5.33 -26.74
C ASP A 162 -7.18 -6.00 -25.95
N PRO A 163 -8.46 -5.69 -26.25
CA PRO A 163 -9.59 -6.29 -25.53
C PRO A 163 -9.63 -7.83 -25.61
N GLY A 164 -9.18 -8.41 -26.73
CA GLY A 164 -9.14 -9.86 -26.90
C GLY A 164 -8.11 -10.52 -25.97
N THR A 165 -6.93 -9.93 -25.85
CA THR A 165 -5.93 -10.36 -24.86
C THR A 165 -6.45 -10.24 -23.43
N LEU A 166 -7.17 -9.16 -23.12
CA LEU A 166 -7.76 -8.96 -21.79
C LEU A 166 -8.85 -10.01 -21.48
N ASP A 167 -9.73 -10.32 -22.43
CA ASP A 167 -10.75 -11.34 -22.26
C ASP A 167 -10.13 -12.74 -22.09
N GLN A 168 -9.11 -13.09 -22.90
CA GLN A 168 -8.37 -14.35 -22.73
C GLN A 168 -7.72 -14.45 -21.36
N ALA A 169 -7.11 -13.37 -20.87
CA ALA A 169 -6.51 -13.35 -19.54
C ALA A 169 -7.55 -13.60 -18.45
N TRP A 170 -8.74 -13.01 -18.58
CA TRP A 170 -9.84 -13.28 -17.66
C TRP A 170 -10.34 -14.72 -17.75
N ASP A 171 -10.49 -15.28 -18.94
CA ASP A 171 -10.91 -16.68 -19.10
C ASP A 171 -9.92 -17.65 -18.41
N VAL A 172 -8.62 -17.38 -18.49
CA VAL A 172 -7.59 -18.15 -17.77
C VAL A 172 -7.74 -18.02 -16.26
N ILE A 173 -7.89 -16.79 -15.74
CA ILE A 173 -8.07 -16.57 -14.31
C ILE A 173 -9.38 -17.21 -13.83
N ASP A 174 -10.44 -17.16 -14.62
CA ASP A 174 -11.79 -17.58 -14.22
C ASP A 174 -11.97 -19.09 -14.25
N SER A 175 -11.25 -19.76 -15.15
CA SER A 175 -11.23 -21.22 -15.23
C SER A 175 -10.32 -21.88 -14.20
N ALA A 176 -9.44 -21.12 -13.54
CA ALA A 176 -8.57 -21.61 -12.47
C ALA A 176 -9.29 -21.54 -11.11
N ASP A 177 -10.27 -22.41 -10.91
CA ASP A 177 -11.16 -22.42 -9.73
C ASP A 177 -11.13 -23.76 -8.94
N SER A 178 -10.22 -24.65 -9.29
CA SER A 178 -10.09 -25.94 -8.61
C SER A 178 -9.14 -25.91 -7.41
N GLU A 179 -9.28 -26.87 -6.50
CA GLU A 179 -8.35 -27.07 -5.39
C GLU A 179 -6.91 -27.34 -5.86
N GLU A 180 -6.74 -27.96 -7.03
CA GLU A 180 -5.43 -28.16 -7.64
C GLU A 180 -4.79 -26.83 -8.08
N ASP A 181 -5.57 -25.94 -8.68
CA ASP A 181 -5.14 -24.59 -9.07
C ASP A 181 -4.73 -23.77 -7.85
N ARG A 182 -5.51 -23.85 -6.76
CA ARG A 182 -5.17 -23.17 -5.51
C ARG A 182 -3.84 -23.65 -4.95
N ARG A 183 -3.65 -24.97 -4.85
CA ARG A 183 -2.39 -25.57 -4.38
C ARG A 183 -1.22 -25.18 -5.28
N LEU A 184 -1.39 -25.21 -6.60
CA LEU A 184 -0.38 -24.79 -7.55
C LEU A 184 -0.05 -23.31 -7.41
N ALA A 185 -1.03 -22.44 -7.24
CA ALA A 185 -0.81 -21.00 -7.04
C ALA A 185 0.02 -20.75 -5.77
N HIS A 186 -0.26 -21.44 -4.67
CA HIS A 186 0.56 -21.38 -3.46
C HIS A 186 2.00 -21.86 -3.71
N GLU A 187 2.18 -22.95 -4.45
CA GLU A 187 3.50 -23.49 -4.80
C GLU A 187 4.30 -22.51 -5.67
N VAL A 188 3.69 -21.94 -6.71
CA VAL A 188 4.30 -20.93 -7.57
C VAL A 188 4.72 -19.71 -6.76
N LEU A 189 3.86 -19.20 -5.87
CA LEU A 189 4.24 -18.09 -5.00
C LEU A 189 5.44 -18.44 -4.13
N ALA A 190 5.49 -19.65 -3.56
CA ALA A 190 6.55 -20.06 -2.64
C ALA A 190 7.90 -20.30 -3.33
N LYS A 191 7.91 -20.88 -4.54
CA LYS A 191 9.12 -21.45 -5.14
C LYS A 191 9.55 -20.81 -6.46
N ASP A 192 8.63 -20.19 -7.20
CA ASP A 192 8.94 -19.74 -8.56
C ASP A 192 9.77 -18.45 -8.55
N SER A 193 10.86 -18.46 -9.30
CA SER A 193 11.76 -17.32 -9.49
C SER A 193 11.17 -16.24 -10.39
N LEU A 194 10.26 -16.58 -11.31
CA LEU A 194 9.66 -15.67 -12.28
C LEU A 194 8.54 -14.85 -11.64
N TRP A 195 8.75 -13.53 -11.57
CA TRP A 195 7.75 -12.61 -11.02
C TRP A 195 6.42 -12.62 -11.80
N SER A 196 6.46 -12.89 -13.10
CA SER A 196 5.26 -12.95 -13.95
C SER A 196 4.40 -14.17 -13.60
N ALA A 197 5.01 -15.33 -13.35
CA ALA A 197 4.33 -16.53 -12.86
C ALA A 197 3.72 -16.28 -11.47
N ARG A 198 4.48 -15.66 -10.55
CA ARG A 198 3.96 -15.26 -9.23
C ARG A 198 2.81 -14.26 -9.31
N THR A 199 2.82 -13.37 -10.30
CA THR A 199 1.72 -12.42 -10.54
C THR A 199 0.45 -13.15 -11.00
N VAL A 200 0.56 -14.10 -11.92
CA VAL A 200 -0.57 -14.94 -12.36
C VAL A 200 -1.12 -15.76 -11.19
N ALA A 201 -0.26 -16.42 -10.43
CA ALA A 201 -0.66 -17.18 -9.24
C ALA A 201 -1.39 -16.30 -8.21
N THR A 202 -0.93 -15.06 -8.01
CA THR A 202 -1.61 -14.08 -7.15
C THR A 202 -3.02 -13.76 -7.65
N LEU A 203 -3.21 -13.58 -8.95
CA LEU A 203 -4.52 -13.31 -9.54
C LEU A 203 -5.47 -14.51 -9.42
N VAL A 204 -4.96 -15.73 -9.65
CA VAL A 204 -5.70 -16.99 -9.48
C VAL A 204 -6.16 -17.19 -8.04
N LEU A 205 -5.31 -16.87 -7.05
CA LEU A 205 -5.70 -16.90 -5.64
C LEU A 205 -6.94 -16.05 -5.33
N GLY A 206 -7.28 -15.06 -6.16
CA GLY A 206 -8.50 -14.27 -6.05
C GLY A 206 -9.82 -15.05 -6.23
N ASN A 207 -9.78 -16.33 -6.63
CA ASN A 207 -10.95 -17.20 -6.66
C ASN A 207 -11.20 -17.97 -5.35
N PHE A 208 -10.24 -17.95 -4.41
CA PHE A 208 -10.25 -18.80 -3.22
C PHE A 208 -10.37 -17.98 -1.92
N GLY A 209 -11.23 -16.96 -1.94
CA GLY A 209 -11.39 -16.00 -0.84
C GLY A 209 -11.94 -16.56 0.47
N ASP A 210 -12.52 -17.76 0.44
CA ASP A 210 -13.06 -18.43 1.63
C ASP A 210 -11.98 -19.18 2.43
N ASP A 211 -10.79 -19.39 1.87
CA ASP A 211 -9.67 -20.05 2.56
C ASP A 211 -8.74 -19.03 3.22
N ALA A 212 -8.49 -19.19 4.52
CA ALA A 212 -7.55 -18.36 5.27
C ALA A 212 -6.12 -18.37 4.68
N THR A 213 -5.64 -19.50 4.14
CA THR A 213 -4.29 -19.58 3.58
C THR A 213 -4.13 -18.67 2.36
N THR A 214 -5.20 -18.45 1.60
CA THR A 214 -5.24 -17.49 0.49
C THR A 214 -4.92 -16.08 1.00
N TRP A 215 -5.55 -15.64 2.09
CA TRP A 215 -5.31 -14.32 2.67
C TRP A 215 -3.88 -14.18 3.19
N HIS A 216 -3.35 -15.24 3.82
CA HIS A 216 -1.96 -15.25 4.30
C HIS A 216 -0.98 -15.14 3.15
N ALA A 217 -1.19 -15.90 2.08
CA ALA A 217 -0.34 -15.85 0.89
C ALA A 217 -0.40 -14.50 0.20
N LEU A 218 -1.59 -13.89 0.09
CA LEU A 218 -1.76 -12.55 -0.47
C LEU A 218 -1.09 -11.47 0.39
N ALA A 219 -1.17 -11.55 1.72
CA ALA A 219 -0.42 -10.67 2.62
C ALA A 219 1.09 -10.85 2.45
N GLY A 220 1.57 -12.10 2.30
CA GLY A 220 2.95 -12.39 1.94
C GLY A 220 3.35 -11.81 0.59
N SER A 221 2.47 -11.86 -0.41
CA SER A 221 2.72 -11.27 -1.74
C SER A 221 2.78 -9.73 -1.72
N LEU A 222 2.17 -9.06 -0.73
CA LEU A 222 2.36 -7.61 -0.56
C LEU A 222 3.82 -7.24 -0.25
N ILE A 223 4.61 -8.14 0.33
CA ILE A 223 6.05 -7.92 0.59
C ILE A 223 6.96 -8.58 -0.45
N ASP A 224 6.43 -9.01 -1.60
CA ASP A 224 7.25 -9.50 -2.72
C ASP A 224 8.23 -8.42 -3.18
N PRO A 225 9.51 -8.75 -3.45
CA PRO A 225 10.47 -7.76 -3.93
C PRO A 225 10.10 -7.20 -5.31
N HIS A 226 9.26 -7.89 -6.08
CA HIS A 226 8.78 -7.40 -7.37
C HIS A 226 7.44 -6.66 -7.23
N ALA A 227 7.45 -5.36 -7.54
CA ALA A 227 6.30 -4.47 -7.34
C ALA A 227 5.00 -4.95 -8.01
N ARG A 228 5.07 -5.64 -9.17
CA ARG A 228 3.90 -6.19 -9.86
C ARG A 228 3.16 -7.25 -9.05
N VAL A 229 3.89 -8.15 -8.38
CA VAL A 229 3.28 -9.18 -7.55
C VAL A 229 2.53 -8.53 -6.38
N SER A 230 3.17 -7.54 -5.73
CA SER A 230 2.54 -6.79 -4.64
C SER A 230 1.33 -5.96 -5.08
N SER A 231 1.37 -5.36 -6.27
CA SER A 231 0.26 -4.60 -6.84
C SER A 231 -0.94 -5.51 -7.12
N ALA A 232 -0.69 -6.67 -7.75
CA ALA A 232 -1.73 -7.68 -7.99
C ALA A 232 -2.34 -8.18 -6.67
N ALA A 233 -1.52 -8.49 -5.66
CA ALA A 233 -2.00 -8.95 -4.36
C ALA A 233 -2.91 -7.92 -3.70
N ARG A 234 -2.52 -6.64 -3.76
CA ARG A 234 -3.34 -5.52 -3.28
C ARG A 234 -4.68 -5.47 -4.01
N SER A 235 -4.69 -5.56 -5.34
CA SER A 235 -5.93 -5.54 -6.11
C SER A 235 -6.83 -6.74 -5.82
N VAL A 236 -6.25 -7.93 -5.62
CA VAL A 236 -6.99 -9.15 -5.25
C VAL A 236 -7.61 -8.98 -3.88
N LEU A 237 -6.85 -8.57 -2.86
CA LEU A 237 -7.38 -8.35 -1.51
C LEU A 237 -8.55 -7.35 -1.51
N LYS A 238 -8.43 -6.25 -2.26
CA LYS A 238 -9.50 -5.25 -2.41
C LYS A 238 -10.78 -5.79 -3.05
N ARG A 239 -10.65 -6.78 -3.93
CA ARG A 239 -11.81 -7.51 -4.48
C ARG A 239 -12.40 -8.42 -3.41
N LEU A 240 -11.57 -9.21 -2.74
CA LEU A 240 -12.03 -10.20 -1.77
C LEU A 240 -12.79 -9.59 -0.60
N ILE A 241 -12.35 -8.45 -0.06
CA ILE A 241 -13.07 -7.77 1.05
C ILE A 241 -14.51 -7.38 0.70
N LYS A 242 -14.85 -7.21 -0.58
CA LYS A 242 -16.21 -6.85 -1.01
C LYS A 242 -17.18 -8.03 -1.02
N HIS A 243 -16.66 -9.25 -1.01
CA HIS A 243 -17.45 -10.48 -1.16
C HIS A 243 -17.42 -11.37 0.07
N ARG A 244 -16.52 -11.10 1.02
CA ARG A 244 -16.39 -11.87 2.25
C ARG A 244 -17.53 -11.60 3.22
N LYS A 245 -17.93 -12.63 3.98
CA LYS A 245 -18.95 -12.56 5.04
C LYS A 245 -18.40 -12.82 6.44
N ASP A 246 -17.38 -13.67 6.55
CA ASP A 246 -16.84 -14.12 7.83
C ASP A 246 -15.55 -13.37 8.21
N PRO A 247 -15.13 -13.36 9.49
CA PRO A 247 -13.81 -12.85 9.88
C PRO A 247 -12.64 -13.66 9.28
N VAL A 248 -11.46 -13.05 9.10
CA VAL A 248 -10.21 -13.76 8.72
C VAL A 248 -9.42 -14.09 9.98
N ASP A 249 -9.04 -15.36 10.16
CA ASP A 249 -7.94 -15.69 11.07
C ASP A 249 -6.62 -15.26 10.43
N TRP A 250 -6.00 -14.21 10.94
CA TRP A 250 -4.74 -13.65 10.44
C TRP A 250 -3.49 -14.25 11.07
N SER A 251 -3.63 -15.15 12.04
CA SER A 251 -2.50 -15.66 12.84
C SER A 251 -1.39 -16.28 11.99
N GLY A 252 -1.75 -17.01 10.92
CA GLY A 252 -0.80 -17.61 9.97
C GLY A 252 -0.02 -16.60 9.11
N ALA A 253 -0.47 -15.34 9.05
CA ALA A 253 0.19 -14.26 8.30
C ALA A 253 1.06 -13.34 9.16
N ARG A 254 1.20 -13.62 10.47
CA ARG A 254 1.86 -12.73 11.44
C ARG A 254 3.16 -12.14 10.94
N THR A 255 4.12 -12.97 10.51
CA THR A 255 5.42 -12.48 10.03
C THR A 255 5.31 -11.51 8.86
N HIS A 256 4.38 -11.74 7.93
CA HIS A 256 4.14 -10.85 6.80
C HIS A 256 3.50 -9.53 7.24
N LEU A 257 2.53 -9.59 8.16
CA LEU A 257 1.87 -8.41 8.70
C LEU A 257 2.83 -7.53 9.50
N VAL A 258 3.70 -8.11 10.34
CA VAL A 258 4.74 -7.36 11.06
C VAL A 258 5.70 -6.70 10.06
N ALA A 259 6.13 -7.39 8.99
CA ALA A 259 6.94 -6.77 7.94
C ALA A 259 6.25 -5.58 7.25
N LEU A 260 4.95 -5.69 6.95
CA LEU A 260 4.18 -4.58 6.38
C LEU A 260 4.07 -3.41 7.37
N LEU A 261 3.79 -3.69 8.65
CA LEU A 261 3.65 -2.66 9.70
C LEU A 261 4.98 -1.97 10.01
N ASP A 262 6.09 -2.69 9.92
CA ASP A 262 7.44 -2.11 10.05
C ASP A 262 7.81 -1.21 8.88
N GLY A 263 7.12 -1.33 7.74
CA GLY A 263 7.29 -0.44 6.58
C GLY A 263 7.76 -1.12 5.29
N THR A 264 7.79 -2.45 5.24
CA THR A 264 7.99 -3.16 3.97
C THR A 264 6.80 -2.89 3.06
N ASN A 265 7.03 -2.40 1.85
CA ASN A 265 5.98 -1.92 0.95
C ASN A 265 5.14 -0.80 1.59
N ALA A 266 5.78 0.35 1.83
CA ALA A 266 5.12 1.54 2.38
C ALA A 266 3.84 1.95 1.63
N PHE A 267 3.73 1.60 0.34
CA PHE A 267 2.56 1.86 -0.49
C PHE A 267 1.34 0.99 -0.12
N ALA A 268 1.58 -0.23 0.37
CA ALA A 268 0.52 -1.16 0.78
C ALA A 268 0.04 -0.96 2.22
N PHE A 269 0.81 -0.26 3.07
CA PHE A 269 0.55 -0.08 4.51
C PHE A 269 -0.91 0.30 4.84
N ARG A 270 -1.40 1.40 4.28
CA ARG A 270 -2.77 1.88 4.56
C ARG A 270 -3.85 0.92 4.09
N GLU A 271 -3.59 0.20 3.00
CA GLU A 271 -4.57 -0.74 2.46
C GLU A 271 -4.64 -2.00 3.34
N ILE A 272 -3.52 -2.53 3.82
CA ILE A 272 -3.55 -3.70 4.71
C ILE A 272 -4.25 -3.40 6.04
N LEU A 273 -4.09 -2.19 6.60
CA LEU A 273 -4.86 -1.77 7.78
C LEU A 273 -6.37 -1.80 7.52
N ARG A 274 -6.82 -1.21 6.41
CA ARG A 274 -8.24 -1.24 6.00
C ARG A 274 -8.75 -2.66 5.82
N ILE A 275 -7.95 -3.51 5.18
CA ILE A 275 -8.30 -4.92 4.95
C ILE A 275 -8.46 -5.64 6.28
N MET A 276 -7.51 -5.54 7.21
CA MET A 276 -7.59 -6.18 8.52
C MET A 276 -8.85 -5.76 9.28
N VAL A 277 -9.15 -4.46 9.32
CA VAL A 277 -10.38 -3.93 9.94
C VAL A 277 -11.64 -4.46 9.24
N ALA A 278 -11.69 -4.40 7.91
CA ALA A 278 -12.84 -4.88 7.13
C ALA A 278 -13.07 -6.39 7.26
N THR A 279 -12.04 -7.14 7.68
CA THR A 279 -12.09 -8.58 7.91
C THR A 279 -12.18 -8.96 9.39
N ASP A 280 -12.54 -8.01 10.25
CA ASP A 280 -12.76 -8.20 11.68
C ASP A 280 -11.55 -8.84 12.39
N ILE A 281 -10.42 -8.13 12.33
CA ILE A 281 -9.17 -8.53 12.99
C ILE A 281 -9.40 -8.86 14.47
N ASP A 282 -8.90 -10.01 14.92
CA ASP A 282 -8.91 -10.37 16.33
C ASP A 282 -8.13 -9.32 17.17
N PRO A 283 -8.75 -8.70 18.20
CA PRO A 283 -8.12 -7.62 18.96
C PRO A 283 -6.82 -8.03 19.66
N ASP A 284 -6.73 -9.25 20.18
CA ASP A 284 -5.53 -9.71 20.89
C ASP A 284 -4.37 -9.95 19.92
N PHE A 285 -4.64 -10.53 18.77
CA PHE A 285 -3.67 -10.64 17.68
C PHE A 285 -3.24 -9.26 17.16
N GLY A 286 -4.18 -8.34 16.97
CA GLY A 286 -3.89 -6.96 16.56
C GLY A 286 -2.98 -6.21 17.55
N ARG A 287 -3.23 -6.36 18.86
CA ARG A 287 -2.37 -5.81 19.92
C ARG A 287 -0.96 -6.40 19.90
N GLN A 288 -0.81 -7.69 19.59
CA GLN A 288 0.51 -8.31 19.44
C GLN A 288 1.28 -7.71 18.26
N LEU A 289 0.62 -7.49 17.12
CA LEU A 289 1.24 -6.87 15.95
C LEU A 289 1.72 -5.44 16.24
N ILE A 290 0.88 -4.63 16.90
CA ILE A 290 1.22 -3.23 17.23
C ILE A 290 2.40 -3.16 18.19
N ARG A 291 2.48 -4.07 19.17
CA ARG A 291 3.59 -4.07 20.14
C ARG A 291 4.94 -4.31 19.46
N GLU A 292 4.97 -5.05 18.36
CA GLU A 292 6.21 -5.34 17.63
C GLU A 292 6.61 -4.23 16.66
N SER A 293 5.65 -3.48 16.11
CA SER A 293 5.87 -2.54 15.00
C SER A 293 5.01 -1.27 15.10
N PRO A 294 5.13 -0.46 16.16
CA PRO A 294 4.23 0.68 16.38
C PRO A 294 4.58 1.94 15.57
N GLU A 295 5.82 2.09 15.10
CA GLU A 295 6.37 3.39 14.70
C GLU A 295 5.68 3.98 13.46
N LEU A 296 5.55 3.17 12.40
CA LEU A 296 4.90 3.65 11.17
C LEU A 296 3.40 3.87 11.38
N LEU A 297 2.78 3.08 12.25
CA LEU A 297 1.37 3.25 12.62
C LEU A 297 1.16 4.58 13.35
N LEU A 298 1.98 4.89 14.36
CA LEU A 298 1.92 6.16 15.08
C LEU A 298 2.24 7.36 14.17
N ALA A 299 3.17 7.21 13.22
CA ALA A 299 3.43 8.24 12.23
C ALA A 299 2.19 8.55 11.36
N HIS A 300 1.42 7.53 10.99
CA HIS A 300 0.15 7.72 10.28
C HIS A 300 -0.93 8.33 11.17
N VAL A 301 -1.01 7.99 12.47
CA VAL A 301 -1.92 8.66 13.42
C VAL A 301 -1.64 10.17 13.46
N GLY A 302 -0.36 10.55 13.43
CA GLY A 302 0.09 11.93 13.40
C GLY A 302 -0.04 12.63 12.05
N ALA A 303 -0.57 11.96 11.01
CA ALA A 303 -0.75 12.57 9.70
C ALA A 303 -1.86 13.64 9.73
N VAL A 304 -1.66 14.73 8.99
CA VAL A 304 -2.60 15.82 8.78
C VAL A 304 -3.72 15.37 7.85
N HIS A 305 -3.39 14.74 6.71
CA HIS A 305 -4.40 14.34 5.73
C HIS A 305 -5.19 13.10 6.18
N GLU A 306 -6.51 13.21 6.18
CA GLU A 306 -7.42 12.16 6.68
C GLU A 306 -7.20 10.80 6.00
N THR A 307 -6.96 10.80 4.68
CA THR A 307 -6.82 9.54 3.94
C THR A 307 -5.61 8.73 4.41
N ALA A 308 -4.55 9.39 4.91
CA ALA A 308 -3.40 8.77 5.54
C ALA A 308 -3.69 8.35 6.99
N ARG A 309 -4.32 9.24 7.76
CA ARG A 309 -4.59 9.07 9.19
C ARG A 309 -5.66 8.02 9.53
N GLU A 310 -6.81 8.08 8.85
CA GLU A 310 -7.98 7.27 9.20
C GLU A 310 -7.72 5.77 9.25
N PRO A 311 -7.01 5.14 8.29
CA PRO A 311 -6.72 3.71 8.38
C PRO A 311 -5.98 3.28 9.64
N ALA A 312 -5.06 4.13 10.13
CA ALA A 312 -4.32 3.88 11.37
C ALA A 312 -5.24 4.00 12.58
N LEU A 313 -6.09 5.04 12.61
CA LEU A 313 -7.06 5.23 13.68
C LEU A 313 -8.09 4.11 13.73
N ASP A 314 -8.68 3.73 12.60
CA ASP A 314 -9.69 2.67 12.54
C ASP A 314 -9.13 1.33 13.01
N PHE A 315 -7.89 1.02 12.61
CA PHE A 315 -7.19 -0.16 13.08
C PHE A 315 -6.94 -0.13 14.58
N LEU A 316 -6.43 0.99 15.12
CA LEU A 316 -6.19 1.16 16.55
C LEU A 316 -7.49 1.07 17.37
N LYS A 317 -8.59 1.62 16.87
CA LYS A 317 -9.91 1.51 17.51
C LYS A 317 -10.41 0.06 17.52
N ALA A 318 -10.28 -0.64 16.39
CA ALA A 318 -10.72 -2.03 16.26
C ALA A 318 -10.00 -2.97 17.26
N VAL A 319 -8.71 -2.76 17.49
CA VAL A 319 -7.89 -3.63 18.35
C VAL A 319 -7.84 -3.19 19.82
N SER A 320 -8.03 -1.89 20.10
CA SER A 320 -8.05 -1.37 21.47
C SER A 320 -9.43 -1.44 22.11
N GLY A 321 -10.48 -1.15 21.34
CA GLY A 321 -11.81 -0.80 21.85
C GLY A 321 -11.94 0.65 22.32
N GLU A 322 -10.88 1.45 22.19
CA GLU A 322 -10.77 2.83 22.66
C GLU A 322 -10.68 3.81 21.48
N ASP A 323 -10.97 5.09 21.73
CA ASP A 323 -10.82 6.17 20.73
C ASP A 323 -10.13 7.40 21.34
N PHE A 324 -8.81 7.50 21.13
CA PHE A 324 -8.03 8.69 21.51
C PHE A 324 -7.96 9.75 20.41
N GLY A 325 -8.72 9.59 19.32
CA GLY A 325 -8.65 10.48 18.16
C GLY A 325 -7.23 10.53 17.57
N ALA A 326 -6.78 11.71 17.16
CA ALA A 326 -5.45 11.93 16.59
C ALA A 326 -4.35 12.20 17.65
N ASP A 327 -4.60 11.90 18.93
CA ASP A 327 -3.63 12.11 20.00
C ASP A 327 -2.55 11.00 19.99
N VAL A 328 -1.44 11.30 19.31
CA VAL A 328 -0.29 10.39 19.18
C VAL A 328 0.30 10.03 20.55
N GLU A 329 0.32 10.94 21.52
CA GLU A 329 0.88 10.68 22.85
C GLU A 329 0.00 9.70 23.63
N ALA A 330 -1.32 9.87 23.58
CA ALA A 330 -2.27 8.94 24.19
C ALA A 330 -2.18 7.53 23.58
N TRP A 331 -2.11 7.44 22.25
CA TRP A 331 -1.90 6.15 21.57
C TRP A 331 -0.55 5.52 21.96
N THR A 332 0.52 6.30 22.01
CA THR A 332 1.85 5.82 22.43
C THR A 332 1.82 5.28 23.86
N ALA A 333 1.18 6.00 24.78
CA ALA A 333 1.03 5.57 26.18
C ALA A 333 0.23 4.26 26.29
N TRP A 334 -0.86 4.13 25.52
CA TRP A 334 -1.66 2.90 25.48
C TRP A 334 -0.84 1.70 24.94
N ILE A 335 -0.13 1.87 23.83
CA ILE A 335 0.73 0.82 23.24
C ILE A 335 1.81 0.37 24.24
N ASN A 336 2.49 1.33 24.90
CA ASN A 336 3.49 1.01 25.91
C ASN A 336 2.89 0.27 27.11
N GLY A 337 1.64 0.58 27.47
CA GLY A 337 0.88 -0.12 28.51
C GLY A 337 0.57 -1.59 28.18
N LEU A 338 0.51 -1.97 26.90
CA LEU A 338 0.28 -3.36 26.49
C LEU A 338 1.36 -4.32 27.00
N GLY A 339 2.58 -3.85 27.26
CA GLY A 339 3.69 -4.66 27.76
C GLY A 339 3.64 -4.96 29.27
N ALA A 340 2.78 -4.29 30.03
CA ALA A 340 2.75 -4.39 31.49
C ALA A 340 1.80 -5.50 32.03
N VAL A 341 1.07 -6.20 31.16
CA VAL A 341 0.02 -7.19 31.54
C VAL A 341 0.41 -8.62 31.15
N GLY A 342 1.72 -8.92 31.09
CA GLY A 342 2.27 -10.24 30.75
C GLY A 342 2.59 -11.10 31.96
#